data_AF-A0A355S155-F1
#
_entry.id   AF-A0A355S155-F1
#
_cell.length_a   1.000
_cell.length_b   1.000
_cell.length_c   1.000
_cell.angle_alpha   90.00
_cell.angle_beta   90.00
_cell.angle_gamma   90.00
#
_symmetry.space_group_name_H-M   'P 1'
#
loop_
_entity.id
_entity.type
_entity.pdbx_description
1 polymer ?
#
loop_
_entity_poly.entity_id
_entity_poly.type
_entity_poly.pdbx_seq_one_letter_code
_entity_poly.pdbx_strand_id
1 'polypeptide(L)'
;MAYKYTREQVLDRLHGQIKSQVPILMFGAGTGLTAKCAEKGKADLIGIYSTAIYRMMGMPSITAWLPYSNANELLLKMSNQILPAVKNTPCIAGIGAHDLSLDMDSFIDKVISMG
;
A
#
# COMPACT_ATOMS: atom_id res chain seq x y z
N MET A 1 -2.20 -16.25 1.53
CA MET A 1 -2.58 -14.86 1.17
C MET A 1 -2.33 -13.97 2.39
N ALA A 2 -2.27 -12.64 2.21
CA ALA A 2 -2.23 -11.72 3.35
C ALA A 2 -3.51 -11.82 4.18
N TYR A 3 -3.43 -11.59 5.50
CA TYR A 3 -4.59 -11.52 6.36
C TYR A 3 -5.45 -10.31 5.99
N LYS A 4 -6.75 -10.53 5.71
CA LYS A 4 -7.69 -9.45 5.42
C LYS A 4 -8.19 -8.84 6.72
N TYR A 5 -7.71 -7.63 7.03
CA TYR A 5 -8.15 -6.87 8.20
C TYR A 5 -9.48 -6.18 7.93
N THR A 6 -10.38 -6.18 8.91
CA THR A 6 -11.48 -5.21 8.91
C THR A 6 -10.96 -3.83 9.31
N ARG A 7 -11.73 -2.79 8.98
CA ARG A 7 -11.41 -1.41 9.37
C ARG A 7 -11.22 -1.30 10.89
N GLU A 8 -12.10 -1.93 11.65
CA GLU A 8 -12.11 -1.93 13.11
C GLU A 8 -10.83 -2.57 13.65
N GLN A 9 -10.41 -3.72 13.10
CA GLN A 9 -9.17 -4.38 13.51
C GLN A 9 -7.93 -3.52 13.25
N VAL A 10 -7.88 -2.80 12.11
CA VAL A 10 -6.79 -1.85 11.83
C VAL A 10 -6.82 -0.70 12.84
N LEU A 11 -7.98 -0.09 13.06
CA LEU A 11 -8.12 1.04 13.98
C LEU A 11 -7.76 0.65 15.42
N ASP A 12 -8.21 -0.51 15.91
CA ASP A 12 -7.89 -1.01 17.24
C ASP A 12 -6.39 -1.19 17.44
N ARG A 13 -5.69 -1.72 16.42
CA ARG A 13 -4.23 -1.86 16.45
C ARG A 13 -3.54 -0.50 16.53
N LEU A 14 -3.95 0.47 15.71
CA LEU A 14 -3.35 1.81 15.67
C LEU A 14 -3.63 2.59 16.96
N HIS A 15 -4.87 2.56 17.46
CA HIS A 15 -5.22 3.15 18.74
C HIS A 15 -4.46 2.50 19.90
N GLY A 16 -4.19 1.19 19.82
CA GLY A 16 -3.33 0.47 20.77
C GLY A 16 -1.92 1.05 20.85
N GLN A 17 -1.30 1.38 19.70
CA GLN A 17 0.01 2.04 19.66
C GLN A 17 -0.04 3.43 20.31
N ILE A 18 -1.03 4.24 19.95
CA ILE A 18 -1.22 5.60 20.49
C ILE A 18 -1.41 5.57 22.01
N LYS A 19 -2.28 4.67 22.51
CA LYS A 19 -2.52 4.50 23.95
C LYS A 19 -1.26 4.06 24.70
N SER A 20 -0.41 3.28 24.04
CA SER A 20 0.89 2.83 24.58
C SER A 20 2.01 3.86 24.39
N GLN A 21 1.71 5.05 23.85
CA GLN A 21 2.69 6.11 23.58
C GLN A 21 3.83 5.65 22.63
N VAL A 22 3.51 4.72 21.73
CA VAL A 22 4.43 4.25 20.68
C VAL A 22 4.05 4.91 19.37
N PRO A 23 5.01 5.47 18.60
CA PRO A 23 4.71 6.07 17.31
C PRO A 23 4.21 5.03 16.31
N ILE A 24 3.22 5.40 15.51
CA ILE A 24 2.76 4.58 14.38
C ILE A 24 3.75 4.74 13.22
N LEU A 25 4.23 3.63 12.68
CA LEU A 25 5.15 3.61 11.55
C LEU A 25 4.48 2.97 10.32
N MET A 26 4.32 3.76 9.27
CA MET A 26 3.90 3.29 7.94
C MET A 26 5.09 3.20 7.00
N PHE A 27 5.21 2.09 6.28
CA PHE A 27 6.27 1.87 5.30
C PHE A 27 5.73 1.80 3.87
N GLY A 28 6.27 2.61 2.96
CA GLY A 28 5.95 2.54 1.52
C GLY A 28 6.74 1.46 0.79
N ALA A 29 6.08 0.37 0.39
CA ALA A 29 6.70 -0.75 -0.32
C ALA A 29 6.51 -0.67 -1.84
N GLY A 30 7.63 -0.77 -2.57
CA GLY A 30 7.63 -0.81 -4.04
C GLY A 30 7.87 -2.20 -4.64
N THR A 31 8.25 -3.18 -3.81
CA THR A 31 8.52 -4.57 -4.21
C THR A 31 8.11 -5.54 -3.10
N GLY A 32 7.89 -6.82 -3.43
CA GLY A 32 7.59 -7.83 -2.42
C GLY A 32 8.71 -8.00 -1.38
N LEU A 33 9.97 -7.80 -1.78
CA LEU A 33 11.11 -7.82 -0.85
C LEU A 33 11.02 -6.70 0.19
N THR A 34 10.75 -5.46 -0.23
CA THR A 34 10.65 -4.33 0.69
C THR A 34 9.44 -4.44 1.62
N ALA A 35 8.32 -4.95 1.12
CA ALA A 35 7.15 -5.26 1.96
C ALA A 35 7.45 -6.34 3.02
N LYS A 36 8.13 -7.43 2.63
CA LYS A 36 8.56 -8.50 3.56
C LYS A 36 9.51 -7.97 4.63
N CYS A 37 10.44 -7.08 4.26
CA CYS A 37 11.33 -6.42 5.21
C CYS A 37 10.57 -5.49 6.15
N ALA A 38 9.58 -4.73 5.66
CA ALA A 38 8.75 -3.85 6.48
C ALA A 38 7.95 -4.63 7.54
N GLU A 39 7.33 -5.76 7.16
CA GLU A 39 6.63 -6.63 8.10
C GLU A 39 7.60 -7.20 9.17
N LYS A 40 8.78 -7.67 8.76
CA LYS A 40 9.82 -8.13 9.71
C LYS A 40 10.30 -7.01 10.63
N GLY A 41 10.36 -5.78 10.12
CA GLY A 41 10.65 -4.56 10.86
C GLY A 41 9.49 -4.08 11.75
N LYS A 42 8.38 -4.82 11.80
CA LYS A 42 7.18 -4.52 12.60
C LYS A 42 6.50 -3.20 12.23
N ALA A 43 6.50 -2.83 10.95
CA ALA A 43 5.68 -1.72 10.48
C ALA A 43 4.20 -1.92 10.87
N ASP A 44 3.54 -0.85 11.29
CA ASP A 44 2.12 -0.88 11.65
C ASP A 44 1.23 -0.95 10.41
N LEU A 45 1.68 -0.32 9.32
CA LEU A 45 1.02 -0.31 8.02
C LEU A 45 2.05 -0.43 6.89
N ILE A 46 1.66 -1.06 5.79
CA ILE A 46 2.43 -1.09 4.54
C ILE A 46 1.63 -0.38 3.46
N GLY A 47 2.17 0.70 2.90
CA GLY A 47 1.56 1.40 1.78
C GLY A 47 2.13 0.91 0.45
N ILE A 48 1.25 0.62 -0.52
CA ILE A 48 1.62 0.29 -1.89
C ILE A 48 1.13 1.42 -2.78
N TYR A 49 2.06 2.10 -3.47
CA TYR A 49 1.75 3.26 -4.30
C TYR A 49 2.86 3.55 -5.31
N SER A 50 2.51 4.27 -6.37
CA SER A 50 3.38 4.55 -7.52
C SER A 50 4.76 5.10 -7.13
N THR A 51 4.84 6.07 -6.21
CA THR A 51 6.15 6.63 -5.80
C THR A 51 7.05 5.59 -5.13
N ALA A 52 6.51 4.66 -4.34
CA ALA A 52 7.30 3.58 -3.72
C ALA A 52 7.84 2.62 -4.79
N ILE A 53 7.02 2.31 -5.79
CA ILE A 53 7.39 1.46 -6.93
C ILE A 53 8.51 2.11 -7.74
N TYR A 54 8.38 3.40 -8.09
CA TYR A 54 9.40 4.13 -8.83
C TYR A 54 10.73 4.25 -8.06
N ARG A 55 10.70 4.51 -6.75
CA ARG A 55 11.93 4.52 -5.94
C ARG A 55 12.67 3.19 -6.00
N MET A 56 11.95 2.07 -6.01
CA MET A 56 12.56 0.74 -6.13
C MET A 56 13.10 0.44 -7.54
N MET A 57 12.71 1.22 -8.54
CA MET A 57 13.28 1.19 -9.90
C MET A 57 14.47 2.15 -10.06
N GLY A 58 14.91 2.81 -8.98
CA GLY A 58 15.96 3.83 -9.03
C GLY A 58 15.50 5.17 -9.62
N MET A 59 14.18 5.39 -9.73
CA MET A 59 13.60 6.60 -10.29
C MET A 59 13.20 7.60 -9.19
N PRO A 60 13.28 8.92 -9.45
CA PRO A 60 12.80 9.94 -8.53
C PRO A 60 11.29 9.81 -8.25
N SER A 61 10.85 10.13 -7.03
CA SER A 61 9.42 10.06 -6.66
C SER A 61 8.51 10.90 -7.57
N ILE A 62 9.00 12.02 -8.12
CA ILE A 62 8.23 12.89 -9.01
C ILE A 62 7.79 12.19 -10.30
N THR A 63 8.48 11.11 -10.70
CA THR A 63 8.13 10.28 -11.87
C THR A 63 6.69 9.77 -11.80
N ALA A 64 6.17 9.55 -10.58
CA ALA A 64 4.80 9.11 -10.34
C ALA A 64 3.72 10.14 -10.73
N TRP A 65 4.11 11.40 -10.95
CA TRP A 65 3.23 12.52 -11.29
C TRP A 65 3.41 13.00 -12.73
N LEU A 66 4.27 12.33 -13.49
CA LEU A 66 4.59 12.65 -14.88
C LEU A 66 3.94 11.61 -15.81
N PRO A 67 3.73 11.92 -17.10
CA PRO A 67 2.97 11.08 -18.04
C PRO A 67 3.78 9.86 -18.53
N TYR A 68 4.42 9.13 -17.62
CA TYR A 68 5.20 7.93 -17.92
C TYR A 68 4.43 6.62 -17.70
N SER A 69 3.39 6.64 -16.86
CA SER A 69 2.45 5.53 -16.69
C SER A 69 1.17 5.97 -15.99
N ASN A 70 0.12 5.15 -16.07
CA ASN A 70 -1.06 5.31 -15.22
C ASN A 70 -0.76 4.75 -13.80
N ALA A 71 -0.92 5.59 -12.77
CA ALA A 71 -0.63 5.23 -11.39
C ALA A 71 -1.52 4.10 -10.84
N ASN A 72 -2.79 4.06 -11.25
CA ASN A 72 -3.78 3.07 -10.82
C ASN A 72 -3.51 1.70 -11.47
N GLU A 73 -3.17 1.68 -12.75
CA GLU A 73 -2.75 0.44 -13.42
C GLU A 73 -1.45 -0.13 -12.82
N LEU A 74 -0.48 0.74 -12.55
CA LEU A 74 0.79 0.36 -11.92
C LEU A 74 0.55 -0.20 -10.49
N LEU A 75 -0.32 0.45 -9.72
CA LEU A 75 -0.75 -0.03 -8.40
C LEU A 75 -1.32 -1.46 -8.49
N LEU A 76 -2.30 -1.70 -9.36
CA LEU A 76 -2.93 -3.02 -9.51
C LEU A 76 -1.90 -4.08 -9.90
N LYS A 77 -1.05 -3.78 -10.89
CA LYS A 77 -0.02 -4.70 -11.37
C LYS A 77 0.95 -5.09 -10.25
N MET A 78 1.47 -4.11 -9.52
CA MET A 78 2.48 -4.35 -8.50
C MET A 78 1.90 -4.96 -7.23
N SER A 79 0.65 -4.64 -6.87
CA SER A 79 -0.03 -5.24 -5.72
C SER A 79 -0.09 -6.76 -5.81
N ASN A 80 -0.33 -7.32 -7.01
CA ASN A 80 -0.29 -8.77 -7.24
C ASN A 80 1.08 -9.42 -6.91
N GLN A 81 2.18 -8.66 -7.01
CA GLN A 81 3.53 -9.15 -6.69
C GLN A 81 3.91 -8.88 -5.23
N ILE A 82 3.33 -7.84 -4.63
CA ILE A 82 3.69 -7.35 -3.29
C ILE A 82 2.86 -8.05 -2.20
N LEU A 83 1.53 -8.09 -2.35
CA LEU A 83 0.62 -8.64 -1.34
C LEU A 83 0.97 -10.07 -0.90
N PRO A 84 1.38 -11.01 -1.78
CA PRO A 84 1.75 -12.35 -1.35
C PRO A 84 2.94 -12.41 -0.38
N ALA A 85 3.80 -11.39 -0.36
CA ALA A 85 4.97 -11.30 0.48
C ALA A 85 4.65 -10.83 1.93
N VAL A 86 3.47 -10.26 2.16
CA VAL A 86 2.99 -9.79 3.47
C VAL A 86 2.00 -10.81 4.05
N LYS A 87 2.04 -11.02 5.37
CA LYS A 87 1.21 -12.02 6.06
C LYS A 87 0.26 -11.38 7.08
N ASN A 88 0.76 -10.49 7.93
CA ASN A 88 0.13 -10.02 9.16
C ASN A 88 0.23 -8.49 9.38
N THR A 89 0.72 -7.73 8.41
CA THR A 89 0.68 -6.26 8.46
C THR A 89 -0.41 -5.75 7.51
N PRO A 90 -1.33 -4.88 7.97
CA PRO A 90 -2.35 -4.29 7.09
C PRO A 90 -1.69 -3.50 5.95
N CYS A 91 -2.20 -3.72 4.73
CA CYS A 91 -1.77 -3.00 3.54
C CYS A 91 -2.78 -1.90 3.19
N ILE A 92 -2.27 -0.75 2.74
CA ILE A 92 -3.07 0.35 2.20
C ILE A 92 -2.62 0.67 0.77
N ALA A 93 -3.57 1.04 -0.08
CA ALA A 93 -3.31 1.41 -1.48
C ALA A 93 -3.30 2.93 -1.65
N GLY A 94 -2.30 3.46 -2.36
CA GLY A 94 -2.33 4.86 -2.82
C GLY A 94 -2.99 4.96 -4.18
N ILE A 95 -4.21 5.48 -4.21
CA ILE A 95 -5.03 5.63 -5.40
C ILE A 95 -4.77 7.00 -6.06
N GLY A 96 -4.55 7.00 -7.36
CA GLY A 96 -4.50 8.21 -8.19
C GLY A 96 -5.91 8.74 -8.45
N ALA A 97 -6.48 9.45 -7.48
CA ALA A 97 -7.87 9.91 -7.52
C ALA A 97 -8.18 10.96 -8.61
N HIS A 98 -7.16 11.47 -9.29
CA HIS A 98 -7.28 12.44 -10.39
C HIS A 98 -7.56 11.77 -11.75
N ASP A 99 -7.63 10.44 -11.81
CA ASP A 99 -7.92 9.70 -13.03
C ASP A 99 -9.41 9.78 -13.39
N LEU A 100 -9.74 10.67 -14.33
CA LEU A 100 -11.11 10.90 -14.79
C LEU A 100 -11.69 9.76 -15.62
N SER A 101 -10.88 8.76 -15.99
CA SER A 101 -11.34 7.60 -16.76
C SER A 101 -11.96 6.50 -15.91
N LEU A 102 -11.86 6.60 -14.57
CA LEU A 102 -12.32 5.59 -13.64
C LEU A 102 -13.63 5.99 -12.96
N ASP A 103 -14.53 5.03 -12.84
CA ASP A 103 -15.53 5.06 -11.76
C ASP A 103 -14.83 4.70 -10.45
N MET A 104 -14.69 5.71 -9.57
CA MET A 104 -13.85 5.59 -8.37
C MET A 104 -14.41 4.58 -7.37
N ASP A 105 -15.73 4.47 -7.24
CA ASP A 105 -16.35 3.54 -6.30
C ASP A 105 -16.07 2.09 -6.72
N SER A 106 -16.35 1.76 -7.99
CA SER A 106 -16.00 0.46 -8.57
C SER A 106 -14.50 0.16 -8.50
N PHE A 107 -13.65 1.18 -8.66
CA PHE A 107 -12.20 1.02 -8.55
C PHE A 107 -11.76 0.72 -7.12
N ILE A 108 -12.30 1.41 -6.12
CA ILE A 108 -12.03 1.16 -4.70
C ILE A 108 -12.47 -0.27 -4.32
N ASP A 109 -13.66 -0.70 -4.74
CA ASP A 109 -14.15 -2.06 -4.51
C ASP A 109 -13.21 -3.11 -5.11
N LYS A 110 -12.73 -2.87 -6.33
CA LYS A 110 -11.72 -3.71 -6.97
C LYS A 110 -10.44 -3.78 -6.15
N VAL A 111 -9.91 -2.64 -5.69
CA VAL A 111 -8.68 -2.59 -4.86
C VAL A 111 -8.88 -3.36 -3.56
N ILE A 112 -10.01 -3.17 -2.86
CA ILE A 112 -10.34 -3.91 -1.62
C ILE A 112 -10.45 -5.42 -1.88
N SER A 113 -11.00 -5.82 -3.03
CA SER A 113 -11.17 -7.25 -3.36
C SER A 113 -9.83 -8.00 -3.44
N MET A 114 -8.74 -7.32 -3.81
CA MET A 114 -7.39 -7.87 -3.92
C MET A 114 -6.80 -8.32 -2.57
N GLY A 115 -7.34 -7.79 -1.47
CA GLY A 115 -6.88 -8.05 -0.09
C GLY A 115 -5.83 -7.06 0.38
#